data_AF-B7S1X1-F1
#
_entry.id   AF-B7S1X1-F1
#
_cell.length_a   1.000
_cell.length_b   1.000
_cell.length_c   1.000
_cell.angle_alpha   90.00
_cell.angle_beta   90.00
_cell.angle_gamma   90.00
#
_symmetry.space_group_name_H-M   'P 1'
#
loop_
_entity.id
_entity.type
_entity.pdbx_description
1 polymer ?
#
loop_
_entity_poly.entity_id
_entity_poly.type
_entity_poly.pdbx_seq_one_letter_code
_entity_poly.pdbx_strand_id
1 'polypeptide(L)'
;MDDWFARAADKTYVSCDELVDTAFFHDPVQARMVHWERSQTTGVVPVAGGAHPTSCSPMYGFDVPHFKAYTASAKDEAGFKGYLDKHLGASEEEYQQSVGGLDAIRAIELPTY
;
A
#
# COMPACT_ATOMS: atom_id res chain seq x y z
N MET A 1 -12.47 7.89 5.61
CA MET A 1 -12.27 6.92 6.71
C MET A 1 -10.88 7.13 7.30
N ASP A 2 -9.83 7.14 6.48
CA ASP A 2 -8.44 7.37 6.91
C ASP A 2 -8.23 8.73 7.62
N ASP A 3 -8.98 9.75 7.23
CA ASP A 3 -8.98 11.08 7.83
C ASP A 3 -9.33 11.06 9.33
N TRP A 4 -10.15 10.10 9.78
CA TRP A 4 -10.47 9.95 11.21
C TRP A 4 -9.30 9.37 11.99
N PHE A 5 -8.57 8.40 11.42
CA PHE A 5 -7.36 7.87 12.04
C PHE A 5 -6.27 8.95 12.11
N ALA A 6 -6.07 9.69 11.02
CA ALA A 6 -5.07 10.76 10.94
C ALA A 6 -5.30 11.86 12.00
N ARG A 7 -6.57 12.26 12.24
CA ARG A 7 -6.92 13.31 13.20
C ARG A 7 -6.97 12.84 14.66
N ALA A 8 -7.07 11.53 14.90
CA ALA A 8 -7.14 10.96 16.24
C ALA A 8 -5.77 10.56 16.81
N ALA A 9 -4.77 10.35 15.95
CA ALA A 9 -3.45 9.90 16.35
C ALA A 9 -2.54 11.04 16.83
N ASP A 10 -1.69 10.76 17.82
CA ASP A 10 -0.62 11.69 18.23
C ASP A 10 0.45 11.88 17.13
N LYS A 11 0.64 10.84 16.30
CA LYS A 11 1.55 10.84 15.16
C LYS A 11 0.93 10.06 14.00
N THR A 12 1.05 10.62 12.80
CA THR A 12 0.47 10.05 11.58
C THR A 12 1.55 9.90 10.53
N TYR A 13 1.78 8.68 10.07
CA TYR A 13 2.70 8.35 8.99
C TYR A 13 1.90 7.86 7.79
N VAL A 14 2.17 8.42 6.62
CA VAL A 14 1.40 8.15 5.40
C VAL A 14 2.35 7.59 4.35
N SER A 15 2.11 6.36 3.91
CA SER A 15 2.77 5.83 2.71
C SER A 15 2.07 6.33 1.46
N CYS A 16 2.82 6.60 0.40
CA CYS A 16 2.26 7.04 -0.89
C CYS A 16 2.98 6.40 -2.08
N ASP A 17 2.23 6.16 -3.16
CA ASP A 17 2.81 5.65 -4.41
C ASP A 17 3.69 6.67 -5.13
N GLU A 18 3.38 7.96 -4.99
CA GLU A 18 4.10 9.05 -5.62
C GLU A 18 4.31 10.20 -4.63
N LEU A 19 5.54 10.68 -4.53
CA LEU A 19 5.89 11.88 -3.76
C LEU A 19 6.10 13.04 -4.74
N VAL A 20 5.31 14.10 -4.55
CA VAL A 20 5.26 15.26 -5.45
C VAL A 20 5.70 16.54 -4.75
N ASP A 21 6.08 17.54 -5.54
CA ASP A 21 6.34 18.88 -5.02
C ASP A 21 5.05 19.53 -4.47
N THR A 22 5.18 20.43 -3.49
CA THR A 22 4.04 21.15 -2.91
C THR A 22 3.21 21.89 -3.96
N ALA A 23 3.84 22.40 -5.02
CA ALA A 23 3.16 23.10 -6.10
C ALA A 23 2.12 22.24 -6.84
N PHE A 24 2.24 20.92 -6.82
CA PHE A 24 1.24 19.99 -7.37
C PHE A 24 -0.13 20.18 -6.70
N PHE A 25 -0.14 20.42 -5.39
CA PHE A 25 -1.35 20.64 -4.61
C PHE A 25 -1.88 22.08 -4.67
N HIS A 26 -1.31 22.95 -5.51
CA HIS A 26 -1.93 24.24 -5.81
C HIS A 26 -3.18 24.09 -6.69
N ASP A 27 -3.30 22.97 -7.43
CA ASP A 27 -4.55 22.59 -8.06
C ASP A 27 -5.56 22.12 -6.98
N PRO A 28 -6.73 22.79 -6.84
CA PRO A 28 -7.75 22.40 -5.88
C PRO A 28 -8.28 20.98 -6.05
N VAL A 29 -8.22 20.41 -7.27
CA VAL A 29 -8.62 19.02 -7.52
C VAL A 29 -7.64 18.07 -6.85
N GLN A 30 -6.34 18.27 -7.06
CA GLN A 30 -5.28 17.45 -6.44
C GLN A 30 -5.26 17.58 -4.92
N ALA A 31 -5.42 18.80 -4.40
CA ALA A 31 -5.46 19.05 -2.97
C ALA A 31 -6.59 18.29 -2.25
N ARG A 32 -7.73 18.07 -2.92
CA ARG A 32 -8.89 17.35 -2.37
C ARG A 32 -8.74 15.83 -2.39
N MET A 33 -7.73 15.30 -3.08
CA MET A 33 -7.41 13.87 -3.06
C MET A 33 -6.77 13.43 -1.73
N VAL A 34 -6.29 14.38 -0.92
CA VAL A 34 -5.87 14.14 0.48
C VAL A 34 -6.98 14.63 1.40
N HIS A 35 -7.56 13.72 2.18
CA HIS A 35 -8.80 13.99 2.93
C HIS A 35 -8.60 14.64 4.32
N TRP A 36 -7.36 15.02 4.66
CA TRP A 36 -7.02 15.67 5.94
C TRP A 36 -5.98 16.77 5.75
N GLU A 37 -5.82 17.60 6.78
CA GLU A 37 -4.95 18.76 6.76
C GLU A 37 -3.47 18.36 6.92
N ARG A 38 -2.54 19.11 6.30
CA ARG A 38 -1.10 18.86 6.43
C ARG A 38 -0.60 18.81 7.88
N SER A 39 -1.25 19.53 8.80
CA SER A 39 -0.92 19.51 10.23
C SER A 39 -1.22 18.18 10.91
N GLN A 40 -2.02 17.32 10.30
CA GLN A 40 -2.33 15.97 10.79
C GLN A 40 -1.36 14.92 10.25
N THR A 41 -0.28 15.31 9.56
CA THR A 41 0.75 14.39 9.04
C THR A 41 2.08 14.67 9.73
N THR A 42 2.67 13.62 10.34
CA THR A 42 4.01 13.66 10.95
C THR A 42 5.11 13.31 9.95
N GLY A 43 4.85 12.34 9.07
CA GLY A 43 5.83 11.90 8.07
C GLY A 43 5.18 11.25 6.87
N VAL A 44 5.87 11.33 5.73
CA VAL A 44 5.46 10.72 4.46
C VAL A 44 6.55 9.75 4.01
N VAL A 45 6.16 8.55 3.60
CA VAL A 45 7.08 7.50 3.15
C VAL A 45 6.71 7.11 1.71
N PRO A 46 7.55 7.40 0.70
CA PRO A 46 7.29 6.95 -0.66
C PRO A 46 7.48 5.44 -0.77
N VAL A 47 6.39 4.72 -1.03
CA VAL A 47 6.37 3.26 -1.22
C VAL A 47 5.39 2.93 -2.35
N ALA A 48 5.87 2.96 -3.59
CA ALA A 48 5.09 2.53 -4.75
C ALA A 48 4.70 1.05 -4.61
N GLY A 49 3.43 0.72 -4.82
CA GLY A 49 2.91 -0.64 -4.62
C GLY A 49 2.67 -1.02 -3.15
N GLY A 50 2.86 -0.10 -2.20
CA GLY A 50 2.87 -0.41 -0.76
C GLY A 50 1.54 -0.88 -0.16
N ALA A 51 0.42 -0.73 -0.87
CA ALA A 51 -0.86 -1.30 -0.44
C ALA A 51 -1.03 -2.79 -0.84
N HIS A 52 -0.17 -3.33 -1.71
CA HIS A 52 -0.24 -4.73 -2.12
C HIS A 52 -0.21 -5.66 -0.87
N PRO A 53 -1.06 -6.70 -0.79
CA PRO A 53 -1.92 -7.28 -1.83
C PRO A 53 -3.33 -6.65 -1.96
N THR A 54 -3.64 -5.63 -1.15
CA THR A 54 -4.88 -4.85 -1.33
C THR A 54 -4.78 -3.91 -2.53
N SER A 55 -5.90 -3.35 -2.99
CA SER A 55 -5.91 -2.41 -4.12
C SER A 55 -5.48 -1.00 -3.70
N CYS A 56 -4.94 -0.25 -4.65
CA CYS A 56 -4.75 1.19 -4.54
C CYS A 56 -5.31 1.84 -5.80
N SER A 57 -6.53 2.38 -5.73
CA SER A 57 -7.15 3.05 -6.88
C SER A 57 -6.60 4.47 -7.07
N PRO A 58 -6.26 4.89 -8.30
CA PRO A 58 -6.44 4.21 -9.58
C PRO A 58 -5.23 3.38 -10.06
N MET A 59 -4.24 3.14 -9.20
CA MET A 59 -2.94 2.56 -9.58
C MET A 59 -2.98 1.06 -9.87
N TYR A 60 -3.65 0.25 -9.04
CA TYR A 60 -3.72 -1.21 -9.20
C TYR A 60 -4.86 -1.85 -8.37
N GLY A 61 -5.30 -3.03 -8.80
CA GLY A 61 -6.36 -3.81 -8.16
C GLY A 61 -5.90 -4.75 -7.04
N PHE A 62 -6.78 -5.68 -6.66
CA PHE A 62 -6.51 -6.65 -5.59
C PHE A 62 -5.77 -7.88 -6.12
N ASP A 63 -4.67 -8.29 -5.47
CA ASP A 63 -4.01 -9.56 -5.78
C ASP A 63 -4.76 -10.73 -5.12
N VAL A 64 -5.83 -11.19 -5.77
CA VAL A 64 -6.63 -12.34 -5.32
C VAL A 64 -5.79 -13.62 -5.19
N PRO A 65 -4.89 -13.96 -6.15
CA PRO A 65 -3.92 -15.05 -5.96
C PRO A 65 -3.12 -14.95 -4.66
N HIS A 66 -2.58 -13.77 -4.33
CA HIS A 66 -1.78 -13.57 -3.12
C HIS A 66 -2.62 -13.70 -1.84
N PHE A 67 -3.85 -13.17 -1.82
CA PHE A 67 -4.77 -13.39 -0.69
C PHE A 67 -5.09 -14.89 -0.48
N LYS A 68 -5.30 -15.64 -1.56
CA LYS A 68 -5.53 -17.09 -1.48
C LYS A 68 -4.29 -17.82 -0.96
N ALA A 69 -3.09 -17.43 -1.40
CA ALA A 69 -1.83 -18.00 -0.91
C ALA A 69 -1.64 -17.73 0.59
N TYR A 70 -1.84 -16.49 1.04
CA TYR A 70 -1.80 -16.12 2.46
C TYR A 70 -2.78 -16.97 3.29
N THR A 71 -4.06 -17.01 2.88
CA THR A 71 -5.10 -17.76 3.60
C THR A 71 -4.81 -19.26 3.65
N ALA A 72 -4.28 -19.83 2.57
CA ALA A 72 -3.90 -21.24 2.53
C ALA A 72 -2.70 -21.54 3.45
N SER A 73 -1.73 -20.63 3.53
CA SER A 73 -0.55 -20.78 4.37
C SER A 73 -0.86 -20.69 5.87
N ALA A 74 -1.84 -19.88 6.26
CA ALA A 74 -2.17 -19.61 7.67
C ALA A 74 -2.93 -20.74 8.38
N LYS A 75 -3.04 -21.93 7.78
CA LYS A 75 -3.78 -23.08 8.35
C LYS A 75 -3.00 -23.83 9.43
N ASP A 76 -1.68 -23.76 9.40
CA ASP A 76 -0.79 -24.36 10.39
C ASP A 76 0.52 -23.55 10.51
N GLU A 77 1.27 -23.79 11.58
CA GLU A 77 2.49 -23.04 11.89
C GLU A 77 3.58 -23.21 10.82
N ALA A 78 3.68 -24.40 10.22
CA ALA A 78 4.72 -24.69 9.22
C ALA A 78 4.42 -23.96 7.90
N GLY A 79 3.15 -23.96 7.46
CA GLY A 79 2.67 -23.21 6.31
C GLY A 79 2.84 -21.70 6.50
N PHE A 80 2.48 -21.18 7.67
CA PHE A 80 2.61 -19.76 7.95
C PHE A 80 4.08 -19.34 7.95
N LYS A 81 4.95 -20.10 8.62
CA LYS A 81 6.39 -19.86 8.59
C LYS A 81 6.94 -19.84 7.16
N GLY A 82 6.54 -20.80 6.32
CA GLY A 82 6.95 -20.83 4.91
C GLY A 82 6.48 -19.60 4.11
N TYR A 83 5.31 -19.03 4.43
CA TYR A 83 4.85 -17.77 3.84
C TYR A 83 5.72 -16.59 4.30
N LEU A 84 6.04 -16.50 5.60
CA LEU A 84 6.92 -15.44 6.12
C LEU A 84 8.31 -15.54 5.49
N ASP A 85 8.91 -16.73 5.47
CA ASP A 85 10.25 -16.94 4.90
C ASP A 85 10.31 -16.58 3.41
N LYS A 86 9.19 -16.72 2.69
CA LYS A 86 9.10 -16.40 1.26
C LYS A 86 8.88 -14.90 0.99
N HIS A 87 8.05 -14.24 1.79
CA HIS A 87 7.55 -12.89 1.46
C HIS A 87 8.03 -11.80 2.43
N LEU A 88 8.30 -12.11 3.70
CA LEU A 88 8.81 -11.14 4.68
C LEU A 88 10.33 -11.19 4.73
N GLY A 89 10.95 -10.55 3.72
CA GLY A 89 12.39 -10.35 3.63
C GLY A 89 12.91 -9.19 4.50
N ALA A 90 14.13 -8.74 4.20
CA ALA A 90 14.79 -7.65 4.91
C ALA A 90 14.29 -6.25 4.49
N SER A 91 13.60 -6.15 3.35
CA SER A 91 13.12 -4.88 2.80
C SER A 91 11.84 -5.02 1.99
N GLU A 92 11.17 -3.88 1.77
CA GLU A 92 10.03 -3.78 0.86
C GLU A 92 10.41 -4.13 -0.58
N GLU A 93 11.61 -3.78 -1.03
CA GLU A 93 12.09 -4.15 -2.37
C GLU A 93 12.15 -5.68 -2.53
N GLU A 94 12.68 -6.39 -1.53
CA GLU A 94 12.70 -7.85 -1.54
C GLU A 94 11.28 -8.45 -1.55
N TYR A 95 10.36 -7.88 -0.77
CA TYR A 95 8.96 -8.28 -0.82
C TYR A 95 8.38 -8.11 -2.23
N GLN A 96 8.55 -6.94 -2.84
CA GLN A 96 8.02 -6.65 -4.16
C GLN A 96 8.62 -7.60 -5.21
N GLN A 97 9.92 -7.88 -5.16
CA GLN A 97 10.54 -8.87 -6.05
C GLN A 97 9.97 -10.28 -5.84
N SER A 98 9.63 -10.66 -4.61
CA SER A 98 9.01 -11.96 -4.30
C SER A 98 7.62 -12.16 -4.93
N VAL A 99 6.96 -11.06 -5.34
CA VAL A 99 5.65 -11.05 -5.99
C VAL A 99 5.71 -10.63 -7.47
N GLY A 100 6.91 -10.61 -8.07
CA GLY A 100 7.11 -10.31 -9.50
C GLY A 100 7.52 -8.86 -9.80
N GLY A 101 7.77 -8.06 -8.76
CA GLY A 101 8.21 -6.67 -8.86
C GLY A 101 7.06 -5.67 -8.96
N LEU A 102 7.41 -4.39 -8.88
CA LEU A 102 6.45 -3.28 -8.92
C LEU A 102 5.60 -3.27 -10.21
N ASP A 103 6.18 -3.66 -11.35
CA ASP A 103 5.45 -3.72 -12.63
C ASP A 103 4.36 -4.78 -12.61
N ALA A 104 4.60 -5.93 -11.96
CA ALA A 104 3.59 -6.97 -11.79
C ALA A 104 2.44 -6.49 -10.90
N ILE A 105 2.76 -5.79 -9.80
CA ILE A 105 1.75 -5.18 -8.91
C ILE A 105 0.90 -4.17 -9.69
N ARG A 106 1.53 -3.28 -10.46
CA ARG A 106 0.82 -2.26 -11.24
C ARG A 106 -0.01 -2.82 -12.39
N ALA A 107 0.30 -4.03 -12.85
CA ALA A 107 -0.47 -4.71 -13.88
C ALA A 107 -1.76 -5.37 -13.36
N ILE A 108 -1.99 -5.40 -12.04
CA ILE A 108 -3.20 -6.00 -11.46
C ILE A 108 -4.41 -5.14 -11.85
N GLU A 109 -5.35 -5.76 -12.57
CA GLU A 109 -6.56 -5.11 -13.08
C GLU A 109 -7.41 -4.52 -11.95
N LEU A 110 -7.89 -3.29 -12.15
CA LEU A 110 -8.80 -2.64 -11.22
C LEU A 110 -10.13 -3.42 -11.13
N PRO A 111 -10.73 -3.51 -9.93
CA PRO A 111 -12.03 -4.15 -9.77
C PRO A 111 -13.11 -3.45 -10.61
N THR A 112 -13.87 -4.23 -11.38
CA THR A 112 -15.08 -3.78 -12.06
C THR A 112 -16.29 -4.03 -11.16
N TYR A 113 -17.03 -2.97 -10.80
CA TYR A 113 -18.25 -3.03 -10.01
C TYR A 113 -19.50 -2.87 -10.87
#